data_AF-A0A0F9R3H3-F1
#
_entry.id   AF-A0A0F9R3H3-F1
#
_cell.length_a   1.000
_cell.length_b   1.000
_cell.length_c   1.000
_cell.angle_alpha   90.00
_cell.angle_beta   90.00
_cell.angle_gamma   90.00
#
_symmetry.space_group_name_H-M   'P 1'
#
loop_
_entity.id
_entity.type
_entity.pdbx_description
1 polymer ?
#
loop_
_entity_poly.entity_id
_entity_poly.type
_entity_poly.pdbx_seq_one_letter_code
_entity_poly.pdbx_strand_id
1 'polypeptide(L)' 'MDIDIYSAPFPHCDERVLHAPGECEHCDHYETLQHVRVNNGIPFSGEGGSPDEKFRPREVIDCWGGNRAKPKEDSDG' A
#
# COMPACT_ATOMS: atom_id res chain seq x y z
N MET A 1 24.51 -6.72 11.39
CA MET A 1 23.65 -5.97 10.44
C MET A 1 22.85 -7.02 9.73
N ASP A 2 21.70 -7.36 10.31
CA ASP A 2 20.75 -8.26 9.67
C ASP A 2 20.27 -7.53 8.42
N ILE A 3 20.67 -8.03 7.26
CA ILE A 3 20.13 -7.58 5.99
C ILE A 3 18.69 -8.07 6.01
N ASP A 4 17.76 -7.16 6.32
CA ASP A 4 16.34 -7.43 6.16
C ASP A 4 16.11 -7.77 4.69
N ILE A 5 15.99 -9.07 4.42
CA ILE A 5 15.82 -9.64 3.09
C ILE A 5 14.48 -9.20 2.47
N TYR A 6 13.60 -8.56 3.27
CA TYR A 6 12.37 -7.93 2.83
C TYR A 6 12.51 -6.44 2.51
N SER A 7 13.65 -5.81 2.86
CA SER A 7 13.99 -4.44 2.46
C SER A 7 14.62 -4.44 1.07
N ALA A 8 13.85 -4.83 0.05
CA ALA A 8 14.23 -4.56 -1.33
C ALA A 8 14.32 -3.02 -1.52
N PRO A 9 15.34 -2.48 -2.23
CA PRO A 9 15.52 -1.04 -2.43
C PRO A 9 14.46 -0.38 -3.35
N PHE A 10 13.37 -1.10 -3.62
CA PHE A 10 12.26 -0.69 -4.46
C PHE A 10 11.12 -0.18 -3.56
N PRO A 11 10.17 0.62 -4.08
CA PRO A 11 9.01 1.01 -3.30
C PRO A 11 8.35 -0.24 -2.69
N HIS A 12 8.00 -0.16 -1.41
CA HIS A 12 7.48 -1.29 -0.64
C HIS A 12 6.29 -1.96 -1.36
N CYS A 13 5.33 -1.14 -1.81
CA CYS A 13 4.22 -1.54 -2.66
C CYS A 13 4.49 -1.18 -4.13
N ASP A 14 3.81 -1.86 -5.04
CA ASP A 14 3.70 -1.45 -6.45
C ASP A 14 3.05 -0.06 -6.48
N GLU A 15 3.53 0.82 -7.34
CA GLU A 15 3.03 2.21 -7.46
C GLU A 15 1.51 2.31 -7.71
N ARG A 16 0.90 1.24 -8.24
CA ARG A 16 -0.53 1.14 -8.53
C ARG A 16 -1.34 0.58 -7.38
N VAL A 17 -0.70 -0.05 -6.39
CA VAL A 17 -1.33 -0.54 -5.16
C VAL A 17 -1.43 0.62 -4.18
N LEU A 18 -2.65 0.90 -3.76
CA LEU A 18 -3.01 2.11 -3.06
C LEU A 18 -3.72 1.72 -1.78
N HIS A 19 -2.95 1.57 -0.71
CA HIS A 19 -3.52 1.36 0.60
C HIS A 19 -4.20 2.63 1.11
N ALA A 20 -5.33 2.44 1.79
CA ALA A 20 -6.03 3.52 2.47
C ALA A 20 -5.16 4.11 3.60
N PRO A 21 -5.41 5.36 4.02
CA PRO A 21 -4.70 5.97 5.14
C PRO A 21 -4.75 5.10 6.40
N GLY A 22 -3.59 4.86 7.01
CA GLY A 22 -3.47 4.07 8.24
C GLY A 22 -3.27 2.57 8.02
N GLU A 23 -3.49 2.05 6.81
CA GLU A 23 -3.38 0.62 6.53
C GLU A 23 -1.92 0.17 6.33
N CYS A 24 -1.06 1.06 5.82
CA CYS A 24 0.32 0.71 5.51
C CYS A 24 1.29 1.84 5.89
N GLU A 25 2.22 1.55 6.80
CA GLU A 25 3.20 2.52 7.31
C GLU A 25 4.00 3.22 6.21
N HIS A 26 4.35 2.47 5.14
CA HIS A 26 5.10 3.00 4.02
C HIS A 26 4.25 3.89 3.11
N CYS A 27 2.97 3.55 2.91
CA CYS A 27 2.05 4.36 2.13
C CYS A 27 1.69 5.66 2.88
N ASP A 28 1.63 5.61 4.21
CA ASP A 28 1.33 6.74 5.07
C ASP A 28 2.40 7.84 5.04
N HIS A 29 3.62 7.55 4.58
CA HIS A 29 4.62 8.59 4.34
C HIS A 29 4.20 9.62 3.27
N TYR A 30 3.16 9.33 2.48
CA TYR A 30 2.67 10.20 1.41
C TYR A 30 1.28 10.78 1.73
N GLU A 31 1.08 11.31 2.94
CA GLU A 31 -0.18 11.89 3.43
C GLU A 31 -0.85 12.86 2.44
N THR A 32 -0.08 13.74 1.80
CA THR A 32 -0.61 14.68 0.80
C THR A 32 -1.27 13.96 -0.38
N LEU A 33 -0.67 12.87 -0.86
CA LEU A 33 -1.23 12.08 -1.97
C LEU A 33 -2.47 11.31 -1.52
N GLN A 34 -2.48 10.80 -0.29
CA GLN A 34 -3.66 10.19 0.31
C GLN A 34 -4.82 11.18 0.41
N HIS A 35 -4.59 12.40 0.89
CA HIS A 35 -5.61 13.46 0.94
C HIS A 35 -6.16 13.82 -0.44
N VAL A 36 -5.30 13.92 -1.47
CA VAL A 36 -5.75 14.17 -2.84
C VAL A 36 -6.69 13.07 -3.33
N ARG A 37 -6.41 11.80 -3.02
CA ARG A 37 -7.28 10.68 -3.41
C ARG A 37 -8.63 10.73 -2.72
N VAL A 38 -8.62 10.93 -1.41
CA VAL A 38 -9.85 11.08 -0.60
C VAL A 38 -10.71 12.23 -1.15
N ASN A 39 -10.10 13.39 -1.37
CA ASN A 39 -10.82 14.58 -1.89
C ASN A 39 -11.39 14.37 -3.30
N ASN A 40 -10.71 13.57 -4.13
CA ASN A 40 -11.14 13.29 -5.50
C ASN A 40 -12.04 12.04 -5.61
N GLY A 41 -12.36 11.36 -4.50
CA GLY A 41 -13.16 10.13 -4.51
C GLY A 41 -12.52 9.00 -5.32
N ILE A 42 -11.19 8.91 -5.33
CA ILE A 42 -10.47 7.85 -6.05
C ILE A 42 -10.37 6.62 -5.13
N PRO A 43 -10.90 5.44 -5.53
CA PRO A 43 -10.91 4.25 -4.68
C PRO A 43 -9.50 3.72 -4.42
N PHE A 44 -9.30 3.20 -3.21
CA PHE A 44 -8.13 2.45 -2.77
C PHE A 44 -8.22 0.98 -3.17
N SER A 45 -7.09 0.28 -3.17
CA SER A 45 -7.00 -1.14 -3.55
C SER A 45 -7.88 -2.01 -2.65
N GLY A 46 -8.81 -2.78 -3.23
CA GLY A 46 -9.78 -3.60 -2.49
C GLY A 46 -11.17 -2.97 -2.38
N GLU A 47 -11.33 -1.67 -2.69
CA GLU A 47 -12.63 -0.98 -2.62
C GLU A 47 -13.46 -1.13 -3.90
N GLY A 48 -12.92 -1.76 -4.95
CA GLY A 48 -13.56 -1.90 -6.25
C GLY A 48 -13.27 -0.72 -7.17
N GLY A 49 -12.67 -1.00 -8.33
CA GLY A 49 -12.45 -0.01 -9.39
C GLY A 49 -11.20 0.85 -9.18
N SER A 50 -10.35 0.48 -8.22
CA SER A 50 -9.03 1.06 -8.03
C SER A 50 -8.13 0.84 -9.26
N PRO A 51 -7.12 1.70 -9.46
CA PRO A 51 -6.20 1.58 -10.58
C PRO A 51 -5.56 0.20 -10.77
N ASP A 52 -5.09 -0.45 -9.72
CA ASP A 52 -4.47 -1.79 -9.77
C ASP A 52 -5.45 -2.89 -10.18
N GLU A 53 -6.68 -2.86 -9.67
CA GLU A 53 -7.72 -3.85 -9.99
C GLU A 53 -8.14 -3.81 -11.47
N LYS A 54 -7.90 -2.69 -12.16
CA LYS A 54 -8.11 -2.59 -13.62
C LYS A 54 -7.09 -3.39 -14.42
N PHE A 55 -5.90 -3.65 -13.87
CA PHE A 55 -4.83 -4.34 -14.58
C PHE A 55 -4.71 -5.81 -14.20
N ARG A 56 -5.02 -6.16 -12.95
CA ARG A 56 -4.89 -7.53 -12.45
C ARG A 56 -5.84 -7.78 -11.29
N PRO A 57 -6.36 -9.00 -11.14
CA PRO A 57 -7.25 -9.35 -10.04
C PRO A 57 -6.50 -9.34 -8.70
N ARG A 58 -7.23 -9.18 -7.60
CA ARG A 58 -6.67 -8.99 -6.25
C ARG A 58 -5.77 -10.14 -5.83
N GLU A 59 -6.12 -11.36 -6.19
CA GLU A 59 -5.35 -12.56 -5.88
C GLU A 59 -3.95 -12.50 -6.50
N VAL A 60 -3.80 -11.88 -7.67
CA VAL A 60 -2.50 -11.70 -8.34
C VAL A 60 -1.72 -10.52 -7.73
N ILE A 61 -2.42 -9.45 -7.32
CA ILE A 61 -1.81 -8.31 -6.63
C ILE A 61 -1.13 -8.77 -5.34
N ASP A 62 -1.83 -9.59 -4.55
CA ASP A 62 -1.40 -10.02 -3.21
C ASP A 62 -0.38 -11.17 -3.22
N CYS A 63 -0.09 -11.75 -4.39
CA CYS A 63 0.99 -12.73 -4.56
C CYS A 63 2.37 -12.14 -4.26
N TRP A 64 2.58 -10.84 -4.53
CA TRP A 64 3.80 -10.16 -4.11
C TRP A 64 3.66 -9.63 -2.69
N GLY A 65 4.48 -10.15 -1.76
CA GLY A 65 4.39 -9.79 -0.34
C GLY A 65 4.54 -8.30 -0.04
N GLY A 66 5.28 -7.54 -0.86
CA GLY A 66 5.42 -6.08 -0.72
C GLY A 66 4.11 -5.30 -0.97
N ASN A 67 3.18 -5.86 -1.75
CA ASN A 67 1.87 -5.25 -1.97
C ASN A 67 0.91 -5.41 -0.78
N ARG A 68 1.26 -6.20 0.24
CA ARG A 68 0.40 -6.38 1.40
C ARG A 68 0.58 -5.21 2.35
N ALA A 69 -0.53 -4.73 2.90
CA ALA A 69 -0.52 -3.68 3.90
C ALA A 69 0.38 -4.07 5.09
N LYS A 70 1.28 -3.16 5.48
CA LYS A 70 2.09 -3.30 6.69
C LYS A 70 1.58 -2.31 7.73
N PRO A 71 0.73 -2.74 8.67
CA PRO A 71 0.27 -1.85 9.72
C PRO A 71 1.47 -1.36 10.53
N LYS A 72 1.40 -0.13 11.03
CA LYS A 72 2.40 0.40 11.97
C LYS A 72 2.46 -0.56 13.17
N GLU A 73 3.65 -0.96 13.58
CA GLU A 73 3.79 -1.69 14.84
C GLU A 73 3.33 -0.77 15.97
N ASP A 74 2.24 -1.16 16.66
CA ASP A 74 1.85 -0.50 17.89
C ASP A 74 2.98 -0.74 18.90
N SER A 75 3.77 0.30 19.18
CA SER A 75 4.65 0.30 20.33
C SER A 75 3.78 0.36 21.59
N ASP A 76 3.28 -0.79 22.03
CA ASP A 76 2.75 -0.96 23.39
C ASP A 76 3.87 -0.52 24.35
N GLY A 77 3.56 0.50 25.17
CA GLY A 77 4.49 1.16 26.09
C GLY A 77 4.88 0.35 27.32
#